data_AF-A0A969NGF0-F1
#
_entry.id   AF-A0A969NGF0-F1
#
_cell.length_a   1.000
_cell.length_b   1.000
_cell.length_c   1.000
_cell.angle_alpha   90.00
_cell.angle_beta   90.00
_cell.angle_gamma   90.00
#
_symmetry.space_group_name_H-M   'P 1'
#
loop_
_entity.id
_entity.type
_entity.pdbx_description
1 polymer ?
#
loop_
_entity_poly.entity_id
_entity_poly.type
_entity_poly.pdbx_seq_one_letter_code
_entity_poly.pdbx_strand_id
1 'polypeptide(L)'
;MEVIDTVNKYYGNGDLKYEDVLFAYGGLRPLVDDQTEGSYESSRKYEVFDNASDGIEGLITVEGGKYTTSRNLAYNVMEMVQKKLNLKLKDSITYNNYLSGCEIKDMEQFMIKLHKKYGKEFSENTVEYLGRNYGTESSAIFKIAKTNKEFAEVLNNDGEILAQVVYSIEEEMAKTLKDIFLRRTGLAHLVIQEVILSKKQLI
;
A
#
# COMPACT_ATOMS: atom_id res chain seq x y z
N MET A 1 -15.28 -0.83 -24.26
CA MET A 1 -14.34 -1.29 -23.21
C MET A 1 -15.16 -1.35 -21.94
N GLU A 2 -15.39 -2.54 -21.37
CA GLU A 2 -16.51 -2.77 -20.44
C GLU A 2 -16.64 -1.74 -19.31
N VAL A 3 -15.53 -1.31 -18.71
CA VAL A 3 -15.52 -0.29 -17.66
C VAL A 3 -15.93 1.09 -18.17
N ILE A 4 -15.35 1.57 -19.28
CA ILE A 4 -15.69 2.89 -19.87
C ILE A 4 -17.16 2.90 -20.28
N ASP A 5 -17.62 1.84 -20.96
CA ASP A 5 -19.00 1.72 -21.42
C ASP A 5 -19.98 1.73 -20.23
N THR A 6 -19.63 1.04 -19.14
CA THR A 6 -20.40 1.02 -17.90
C THR A 6 -20.45 2.39 -17.23
N VAL A 7 -19.31 3.07 -17.09
CA VAL A 7 -19.24 4.40 -16.48
C VAL A 7 -20.08 5.40 -17.28
N ASN A 8 -19.91 5.43 -18.61
CA ASN A 8 -20.70 6.29 -19.49
C ASN A 8 -22.21 6.02 -19.38
N LYS A 9 -22.60 4.74 -19.23
CA LYS A 9 -24.01 4.36 -19.07
C LYS A 9 -24.65 4.89 -17.78
N TYR A 10 -23.92 4.87 -16.67
CA TYR A 10 -24.48 5.16 -15.34
C TYR A 10 -24.14 6.54 -14.77
N TYR A 11 -23.01 7.13 -15.17
CA TYR A 11 -22.45 8.32 -14.50
C TYR A 11 -22.28 9.55 -15.41
N GLY A 12 -22.49 9.47 -16.73
CA GLY A 12 -22.53 10.70 -17.54
C GLY A 12 -22.52 10.50 -19.05
N ASN A 13 -23.33 11.31 -19.73
CA ASN A 13 -23.36 11.83 -21.13
C ASN A 13 -22.68 11.09 -22.31
N GLY A 14 -21.97 9.98 -22.14
CA GLY A 14 -21.30 9.23 -23.21
C GLY A 14 -19.92 9.75 -23.59
N ASP A 15 -19.34 10.69 -22.84
CA ASP A 15 -18.17 11.46 -23.28
C ASP A 15 -16.82 10.86 -22.86
N LEU A 16 -16.76 9.93 -21.90
CA LEU A 16 -15.48 9.34 -21.47
C LEU A 16 -14.93 8.44 -22.57
N LYS A 17 -13.68 8.68 -22.97
CA LYS A 17 -12.97 7.93 -24.01
C LYS A 17 -11.74 7.25 -23.43
N TYR A 18 -11.13 6.37 -24.23
CA TYR A 18 -9.91 5.68 -23.80
C TYR A 18 -8.75 6.65 -23.58
N GLU A 19 -8.70 7.74 -24.36
CA GLU A 19 -7.68 8.78 -24.25
C GLU A 19 -7.74 9.54 -22.91
N ASP A 20 -8.86 9.46 -22.19
CA ASP A 20 -9.03 10.06 -20.87
C ASP A 20 -8.47 9.16 -19.74
N VAL A 21 -8.09 7.91 -20.04
CA VAL A 21 -7.51 6.98 -19.06
C VAL A 21 -6.05 7.32 -18.81
N LEU A 22 -5.76 7.89 -17.63
CA LEU A 22 -4.40 8.32 -17.25
C LEU A 22 -3.52 7.17 -16.77
N PHE A 23 -4.11 6.14 -16.14
CA PHE A 23 -3.39 5.01 -15.58
C PHE A 23 -4.31 3.80 -15.45
N ALA A 24 -3.75 2.60 -15.64
CA ALA A 24 -4.42 1.34 -15.37
C ALA A 24 -3.44 0.33 -14.79
N TYR A 25 -3.92 -0.53 -13.90
CA TYR A 25 -3.16 -1.66 -13.38
C TYR A 25 -4.01 -2.92 -13.39
N GLY A 26 -3.35 -4.07 -13.52
CA GLY A 26 -3.96 -5.39 -13.45
C GLY A 26 -3.31 -6.20 -12.33
N GLY A 27 -4.09 -7.08 -11.72
CA GLY A 27 -3.62 -8.02 -10.72
C GLY A 27 -4.24 -9.38 -10.94
N LEU A 28 -3.46 -10.43 -10.72
CA LEU A 28 -3.97 -11.80 -10.69
C LEU A 28 -4.50 -12.09 -9.29
N ARG A 29 -5.63 -12.79 -9.23
CA ARG A 29 -6.20 -13.29 -7.98
C ARG A 29 -5.85 -14.77 -7.88
N PRO A 30 -5.00 -15.18 -6.93
CA PRO A 30 -4.85 -16.60 -6.64
C PRO A 30 -6.16 -17.04 -5.98
N LEU A 31 -6.99 -17.75 -6.72
CA LEU A 31 -8.24 -18.30 -6.22
C LEU A 31 -8.02 -19.79 -5.98
N VAL A 32 -8.65 -20.30 -4.92
CA VAL A 32 -8.75 -21.74 -4.71
C VAL A 32 -9.67 -22.27 -5.81
N ASP A 33 -9.20 -23.27 -6.55
CA ASP A 33 -9.97 -23.90 -7.61
C ASP A 33 -10.97 -24.88 -6.97
N ASP A 34 -12.17 -24.41 -6.73
CA ASP A 34 -13.29 -25.32 -6.58
C ASP A 34 -13.57 -25.83 -8.01
N GLN A 35 -13.52 -27.14 -8.27
CA GLN A 35 -13.81 -27.74 -9.58
C GLN A 35 -15.29 -27.55 -10.01
N THR A 36 -15.77 -26.32 -10.09
CA THR A 36 -17.12 -25.93 -10.50
C THR A 36 -17.00 -25.02 -11.72
N GLU A 37 -17.60 -25.45 -12.83
CA GLU A 37 -17.65 -24.70 -14.09
C GLU A 37 -18.34 -23.34 -13.88
N GLY A 38 -17.56 -22.28 -13.67
CA GLY A 38 -18.04 -20.91 -13.58
C GLY A 38 -17.14 -20.01 -12.75
N SER A 39 -16.30 -19.21 -13.41
CA SER A 39 -15.30 -18.32 -12.79
C SER A 39 -15.86 -17.21 -11.87
N TYR A 40 -17.17 -17.18 -11.64
CA TYR A 40 -17.86 -16.18 -10.81
C TYR A 40 -18.26 -16.73 -9.43
N GLU A 41 -18.28 -18.06 -9.25
CA GLU A 41 -18.65 -18.73 -7.99
C GLU A 41 -17.49 -19.44 -7.28
N SER A 42 -16.25 -19.31 -7.77
CA SER A 42 -15.06 -19.81 -7.05
C SER A 42 -15.04 -19.26 -5.62
N SER A 43 -14.97 -20.13 -4.62
CA SER A 43 -15.17 -19.76 -3.22
C SER A 43 -14.17 -18.68 -2.81
N ARG A 44 -14.68 -17.60 -2.22
CA ARG A 44 -13.87 -16.48 -1.70
C ARG A 44 -13.14 -16.84 -0.40
N LYS A 45 -12.88 -18.13 -0.17
CA LYS A 45 -12.21 -18.69 1.00
C LYS A 45 -10.70 -18.65 0.76
N TYR A 46 -9.95 -18.69 1.86
CA TYR A 46 -8.54 -19.01 1.81
C TYR A 46 -8.39 -20.43 2.29
N GLU A 47 -7.35 -21.12 1.81
CA GLU A 47 -6.99 -22.44 2.28
C GLU A 47 -5.56 -22.44 2.77
N VAL A 48 -5.35 -23.13 3.90
CA VAL A 48 -4.03 -23.34 4.49
C VAL A 48 -3.80 -24.84 4.48
N PHE A 49 -2.88 -25.28 3.65
CA PHE A 49 -2.57 -26.68 3.43
C PHE A 49 -1.27 -27.06 4.15
N ASP A 50 -1.33 -28.14 4.90
CA ASP A 50 -0.14 -28.82 5.42
C ASP A 50 0.28 -29.89 4.41
N ASN A 51 1.41 -29.69 3.73
CA ASN A 51 1.86 -30.58 2.66
C ASN A 51 2.52 -31.87 3.18
N ALA A 52 2.54 -32.08 4.50
CA ALA A 52 3.02 -33.34 5.09
C ALA A 52 2.19 -34.54 4.62
N SER A 53 0.89 -34.37 4.36
CA SER A 53 0.05 -35.43 3.77
C SER A 53 0.54 -35.89 2.40
N ASP A 54 1.22 -35.00 1.67
CA ASP A 54 1.77 -35.26 0.34
C ASP A 54 3.27 -35.64 0.40
N GLY A 55 3.79 -35.91 1.61
CA GLY A 55 5.17 -36.33 1.85
C GLY A 55 6.19 -35.19 1.92
N ILE A 56 5.75 -33.92 1.92
CA ILE A 56 6.63 -32.75 2.01
C ILE A 56 6.54 -32.16 3.42
N GLU A 57 7.37 -32.68 4.32
CA GLU A 57 7.42 -32.22 5.71
C GLU A 57 7.91 -30.77 5.82
N GLY A 58 7.28 -30.02 6.75
CA GLY A 58 7.65 -28.64 7.07
C GLY A 58 7.16 -27.58 6.07
N LEU A 59 6.49 -27.95 4.98
CA LEU A 59 5.92 -27.01 4.02
C LEU A 59 4.44 -26.74 4.33
N ILE A 60 4.10 -25.47 4.54
CA ILE A 60 2.71 -24.99 4.64
C ILE A 60 2.44 -24.08 3.44
N THR A 61 1.38 -24.39 2.68
CA THR A 61 0.94 -23.60 1.53
C THR A 61 -0.28 -22.76 1.93
N VAL A 62 -0.29 -21.50 1.49
CA VAL A 62 -1.43 -20.59 1.68
C VAL A 62 -1.95 -20.16 0.32
N GLU A 63 -3.22 -20.45 0.05
CA GLU A 63 -3.88 -20.12 -1.20
C GLU A 63 -5.04 -19.15 -0.97
N GLY A 64 -5.15 -18.15 -1.86
CA GLY A 64 -6.11 -17.06 -1.70
C GLY A 64 -5.74 -16.11 -0.57
N GLY A 65 -6.77 -15.70 0.19
CA GLY A 65 -6.63 -14.70 1.25
C GLY A 65 -6.93 -13.29 0.77
N LYS A 66 -7.97 -12.69 1.34
CA LYS A 66 -8.27 -11.27 1.12
C LYS A 66 -7.39 -10.42 2.01
N TYR A 67 -7.06 -9.22 1.55
CA TYR A 67 -6.41 -8.21 2.37
C TYR A 67 -7.16 -7.97 3.69
N THR A 68 -8.50 -7.94 3.64
CA THR A 68 -9.38 -7.74 4.79
C THR A 68 -9.34 -8.89 5.82
N THR A 69 -8.94 -10.10 5.43
CA THR A 69 -8.88 -11.28 6.30
C THR A 69 -7.44 -11.68 6.65
N SER A 70 -6.44 -10.95 6.14
CA SER A 70 -5.02 -11.27 6.22
C SER A 70 -4.52 -11.53 7.65
N ARG A 71 -4.92 -10.70 8.63
CA ARG A 71 -4.54 -10.90 10.05
C ARG A 71 -5.03 -12.24 10.60
N ASN A 72 -6.28 -12.61 10.34
CA ASN A 72 -6.85 -13.86 10.83
C ASN A 72 -6.25 -15.07 10.11
N LEU A 73 -5.97 -14.92 8.81
CA LEU A 73 -5.25 -15.92 8.03
C LEU A 73 -3.85 -16.17 8.63
N ALA A 74 -3.08 -15.12 8.89
CA ALA A 74 -1.77 -15.24 9.53
C ALA A 74 -1.85 -15.92 10.90
N TYR A 75 -2.86 -15.58 11.71
CA TYR A 75 -3.11 -16.26 12.99
C TYR A 75 -3.30 -17.78 12.82
N ASN A 76 -4.16 -18.20 11.89
CA ASN A 76 -4.42 -19.63 11.63
C ASN A 76 -3.18 -20.38 11.12
N VAL A 77 -2.35 -19.72 10.28
CA VAL A 77 -1.06 -20.27 9.85
C VAL A 77 -0.14 -20.49 11.06
N MET A 78 -0.06 -19.52 11.98
CA MET A 78 0.77 -19.66 13.17
C MET A 78 0.29 -20.77 14.12
N GLU A 79 -1.02 -20.99 14.23
CA GLU A 79 -1.58 -22.14 14.98
C GLU A 79 -1.15 -23.49 14.39
N MET A 80 -1.06 -23.59 13.07
CA MET A 80 -0.56 -24.79 12.39
C MET A 80 0.94 -24.96 12.62
N VAL A 81 1.73 -23.89 12.46
CA VAL A 81 3.18 -23.90 12.72
C VAL A 81 3.47 -24.34 14.16
N GLN A 82 2.73 -23.83 15.14
CA GLN A 82 2.86 -24.19 16.55
C GLN A 82 2.73 -25.71 16.75
N LYS A 83 1.70 -26.31 16.14
CA LYS A 83 1.46 -27.76 16.21
C LYS A 83 2.59 -28.54 15.54
N LYS A 84 3.01 -28.15 14.34
CA LYS A 84 4.06 -28.85 13.57
C LYS A 84 5.43 -28.82 14.27
N LEU A 85 5.79 -27.70 14.88
CA LEU A 85 7.05 -27.56 15.60
C LEU A 85 7.00 -28.12 17.03
N ASN A 86 5.84 -28.61 17.48
CA ASN A 86 5.60 -29.00 18.88
C ASN A 86 6.05 -27.92 19.87
N LEU A 87 5.77 -26.66 19.52
CA LEU A 87 6.08 -25.48 20.34
C LEU A 87 4.79 -24.96 20.97
N LYS A 88 4.92 -24.15 22.02
CA LYS A 88 3.83 -23.34 22.55
C LYS A 88 4.20 -21.87 22.38
N LEU A 89 3.55 -21.20 21.45
CA LEU A 89 3.66 -19.77 21.26
C LEU A 89 2.85 -19.05 22.35
N LYS A 90 3.14 -17.76 22.53
CA LYS A 90 2.32 -16.88 23.36
C LYS A 90 1.04 -16.54 22.61
N ASP A 91 0.01 -16.15 23.35
CA ASP A 91 -1.24 -15.67 22.77
C ASP A 91 -0.97 -14.53 21.79
N SER A 92 -1.67 -14.57 20.65
CA SER A 92 -1.52 -13.56 19.61
C SER A 92 -2.02 -12.22 20.10
N ILE A 93 -1.18 -11.20 20.06
CA ILE A 93 -1.52 -9.82 20.42
C ILE A 93 -1.85 -8.93 19.21
N THR A 94 -1.85 -9.50 18.00
CA THR A 94 -1.97 -8.73 16.75
C THR A 94 -3.30 -8.02 16.56
N TYR A 95 -4.34 -8.40 17.33
CA TYR A 95 -5.64 -7.75 17.29
C TYR A 95 -5.70 -6.42 18.07
N ASN A 96 -4.73 -6.20 18.96
CA ASN A 96 -4.64 -5.01 19.81
C ASN A 96 -3.40 -4.14 19.51
N ASN A 97 -2.51 -4.59 18.63
CA ASN A 97 -1.31 -3.87 18.27
C ASN A 97 -1.53 -2.99 17.04
N TYR A 98 -1.01 -1.77 17.09
CA TYR A 98 -0.86 -0.95 15.91
C TYR A 98 0.17 -1.56 14.95
N LEU A 99 -0.04 -1.34 13.65
CA LEU A 99 1.01 -1.51 12.67
C LEU A 99 2.03 -0.38 12.82
N SER A 100 3.23 -0.58 12.27
CA SER A 100 4.27 0.46 12.24
C SER A 100 3.72 1.76 11.65
N GLY A 101 4.09 2.90 12.24
CA GLY A 101 3.60 4.20 11.82
C GLY A 101 2.19 4.54 12.31
N CYS A 102 1.42 3.57 12.79
CA CYS A 102 0.01 3.72 13.11
C CYS A 102 -0.29 3.89 14.60
N GLU A 103 0.70 4.20 15.46
CA GLU A 103 0.52 4.41 16.91
C GLU A 103 -0.19 5.75 17.23
N ILE A 104 -1.33 5.97 16.58
CA ILE A 104 -2.10 7.21 16.56
C ILE A 104 -3.51 6.89 17.05
N LYS A 105 -3.82 7.35 18.26
CA LYS A 105 -5.17 7.20 18.84
C LYS A 105 -6.17 8.18 18.26
N ASP A 106 -5.70 9.38 17.93
CA ASP A 106 -6.51 10.49 17.45
C ASP A 106 -5.74 11.17 16.31
N MET A 107 -6.25 10.98 15.10
CA MET A 107 -5.61 11.48 13.88
C MET A 107 -5.65 13.01 13.80
N GLU A 108 -6.72 13.64 14.27
CA GLU A 108 -6.85 15.10 14.26
C GLU A 108 -5.80 15.73 15.18
N GLN A 109 -5.70 15.24 16.41
CA GLN A 109 -4.70 15.72 17.37
C GLN A 109 -3.26 15.42 16.92
N PHE A 110 -3.05 14.29 16.24
CA PHE A 110 -1.76 13.97 15.63
C PHE A 110 -1.40 15.00 14.55
N MET A 111 -2.30 15.30 13.62
CA MET A 111 -2.06 16.27 12.55
C MET A 111 -1.84 17.69 13.08
N ILE A 112 -2.61 18.14 14.07
CA ILE A 112 -2.40 19.45 14.72
C ILE A 112 -0.98 19.55 15.29
N LYS A 113 -0.51 18.50 15.97
CA LYS A 113 0.86 18.47 16.53
C LYS A 113 1.92 18.47 15.43
N LEU A 114 1.67 17.74 14.34
CA LEU A 114 2.59 17.65 13.20
C LEU A 114 2.72 19.00 12.50
N HIS A 115 1.60 19.67 12.19
CA HIS A 115 1.56 21.03 11.65
C HIS A 115 2.22 22.05 12.57
N LYS A 116 1.96 22.01 13.87
CA LYS A 116 2.64 22.88 14.84
C LYS A 116 4.17 22.69 14.83
N LYS A 117 4.64 21.46 14.61
CA LYS A 117 6.06 21.11 14.66
C LYS A 117 6.79 21.45 13.36
N TYR A 118 6.18 21.20 12.20
CA TYR A 118 6.86 21.26 10.90
C TYR A 118 6.28 22.29 9.92
N GLY A 119 5.09 22.83 10.16
CA GLY A 119 4.39 23.74 9.22
C GLY A 119 5.02 25.13 9.06
N LYS A 120 6.09 25.45 9.80
CA LYS A 120 6.91 26.65 9.55
C LYS A 120 8.02 26.40 8.52
N GLU A 121 8.41 25.14 8.33
CA GLU A 121 9.54 24.73 7.49
C GLU A 121 9.08 24.05 6.21
N PHE A 122 7.91 23.40 6.24
CA PHE A 122 7.32 22.66 5.12
C PHE A 122 5.93 23.18 4.80
N SER A 123 5.50 23.02 3.56
CA SER A 123 4.16 23.41 3.12
C SER A 123 3.08 22.59 3.83
N GLU A 124 1.87 23.15 3.94
CA GLU A 124 0.71 22.46 4.52
C GLU A 124 0.45 21.12 3.83
N ASN A 125 0.47 21.09 2.49
CA ASN A 125 0.31 19.85 1.71
C ASN A 125 1.36 18.80 2.08
N THR A 126 2.64 19.18 2.20
CA THR A 126 3.71 18.25 2.57
C THR A 126 3.47 17.66 3.96
N VAL A 127 3.11 18.50 4.92
CA VAL A 127 2.83 18.04 6.29
C VAL A 127 1.62 17.12 6.33
N GLU A 128 0.57 17.47 5.60
CA GLU A 128 -0.65 16.69 5.51
C GLU A 128 -0.39 15.32 4.85
N TYR A 129 0.29 15.31 3.71
CA TYR A 129 0.60 14.11 2.96
C TYR A 129 1.47 13.15 3.76
N LEU A 130 2.59 13.64 4.31
CA LEU A 130 3.50 12.79 5.07
C LEU A 130 2.84 12.26 6.35
N GLY A 131 2.06 13.10 7.03
CA GLY A 131 1.32 12.69 8.22
C GLY A 131 0.29 11.59 7.93
N ARG A 132 -0.43 11.68 6.80
CA ARG A 132 -1.45 10.68 6.43
C ARG A 132 -0.86 9.38 5.90
N ASN A 133 0.24 9.43 5.16
CA ASN A 133 0.82 8.24 4.52
C ASN A 133 1.82 7.51 5.42
N TYR A 134 2.57 8.22 6.26
CA TYR A 134 3.60 7.62 7.12
C TYR A 134 3.28 7.68 8.62
N GLY A 135 2.23 8.39 9.03
CA GLY A 135 1.83 8.47 10.43
C GLY A 135 3.00 8.89 11.33
N THR A 136 3.26 8.15 12.41
CA THR A 136 4.32 8.46 13.39
C THR A 136 5.72 8.46 12.77
N GLU A 137 5.94 7.71 11.68
CA GLU A 137 7.22 7.63 10.96
C GLU A 137 7.52 8.86 10.11
N SER A 138 6.52 9.70 9.81
CA SER A 138 6.72 10.99 9.12
C SER A 138 7.81 11.87 9.77
N SER A 139 7.99 11.76 11.09
CA SER A 139 9.04 12.48 11.81
C SER A 139 10.46 12.07 11.41
N ALA A 140 10.69 10.84 10.96
CA ALA A 140 11.98 10.41 10.42
C ALA A 140 12.23 11.07 9.05
N ILE A 141 11.22 11.11 8.20
CA ILE A 141 11.28 11.74 6.88
C ILE A 141 11.60 13.23 6.99
N PHE A 142 10.91 13.96 7.90
CA PHE A 142 11.23 15.37 8.15
C PHE A 142 12.65 15.58 8.67
N LYS A 143 13.21 14.64 9.44
CA LYS A 143 14.61 14.74 9.88
C LYS A 143 15.56 14.58 8.70
N ILE A 144 15.32 13.60 7.82
CA ILE A 144 16.09 13.41 6.59
C ILE A 144 16.02 14.67 5.72
N ALA A 145 14.82 15.24 5.52
CA ALA A 145 14.65 16.47 4.75
C ALA A 145 15.44 17.67 5.30
N LYS A 146 15.72 17.69 6.61
CA LYS A 146 16.50 18.77 7.27
C LYS A 146 18.02 18.58 7.16
N THR A 147 18.52 17.40 6.76
CA THR A 147 19.98 17.18 6.65
C THR A 147 20.56 17.75 5.37
N ASN A 148 19.76 17.78 4.28
CA ASN A 148 20.14 18.38 3.01
C ASN A 148 18.91 19.08 2.41
N LYS A 149 19.06 20.32 1.95
CA LYS A 149 17.99 21.09 1.31
C LYS A 149 17.42 20.41 0.07
N GLU A 150 18.23 19.65 -0.66
CA GLU A 150 17.74 18.87 -1.81
C GLU A 150 16.71 17.82 -1.40
N PHE A 151 16.84 17.22 -0.20
CA PHE A 151 15.88 16.24 0.28
C PHE A 151 14.53 16.87 0.68
N ALA A 152 14.47 18.18 0.87
CA ALA A 152 13.23 18.92 1.08
C ALA A 152 12.55 19.36 -0.22
N GLU A 153 13.11 19.04 -1.40
CA GLU A 153 12.49 19.34 -2.69
C GLU A 153 11.13 18.64 -2.80
N VAL A 154 10.09 19.42 -3.11
CA VAL A 154 8.73 18.95 -3.34
C VAL A 154 8.62 18.42 -4.77
N LEU A 155 8.17 17.17 -4.91
CA LEU A 155 8.16 16.40 -6.14
C LEU A 155 6.83 16.46 -6.90
N ASN A 156 5.73 16.85 -6.23
CA ASN A 156 4.41 17.00 -6.83
C ASN A 156 3.50 17.93 -6.01
N ASN A 157 2.33 18.26 -6.56
CA ASN A 157 1.34 19.13 -5.91
C ASN A 157 0.76 18.59 -4.59
N ASP A 158 0.78 17.28 -4.39
CA ASP A 158 0.27 16.65 -3.18
C ASP A 158 1.21 16.83 -1.98
N GLY A 159 2.46 17.24 -2.20
CA GLY A 159 3.43 17.52 -1.14
C GLY A 159 4.40 16.37 -0.87
N GLU A 160 4.57 15.45 -1.82
CA GLU A 160 5.66 14.47 -1.71
C GLU A 160 7.02 15.16 -1.82
N ILE A 161 8.03 14.66 -1.11
CA ILE A 161 9.38 15.23 -1.08
C ILE A 161 10.46 14.18 -1.32
N LEU A 162 11.63 14.61 -1.80
CA LEU A 162 12.75 13.72 -2.12
C LEU A 162 13.23 12.89 -0.90
N ALA A 163 13.05 13.39 0.33
CA ALA A 163 13.35 12.64 1.55
C ALA A 163 12.58 11.31 1.67
N GLN A 164 11.39 11.18 1.07
CA GLN A 164 10.68 9.90 1.04
C GLN A 164 11.46 8.85 0.26
N VAL A 165 12.16 9.23 -0.81
CA VAL A 165 12.98 8.30 -1.61
C VAL A 165 14.12 7.74 -0.77
N VAL A 166 14.79 8.60 -0.01
CA VAL A 166 15.86 8.20 0.92
C VAL A 166 15.31 7.28 2.01
N TYR A 167 14.21 7.69 2.65
CA TYR A 167 13.54 6.90 3.68
C TYR A 167 13.13 5.51 3.17
N SER A 168 12.54 5.43 1.97
CA SER A 168 12.14 4.16 1.38
C SER A 168 13.32 3.21 1.15
N ILE A 169 14.51 3.73 0.80
CA ILE A 169 15.72 2.94 0.60
C ILE A 169 16.29 2.45 1.94
N GLU A 170 16.37 3.34 2.93
CA GLU A 170 17.02 3.08 4.21
C GLU A 170 16.15 2.24 5.16
N GLU A 171 14.84 2.50 5.19
CA GLU A 171 13.94 1.96 6.21
C GLU A 171 12.84 1.04 5.65
N GLU A 172 12.42 1.19 4.38
CA GLU A 172 11.32 0.41 3.79
C GLU A 172 11.76 -0.65 2.77
N MET A 173 13.06 -0.94 2.75
CA MET A 173 13.72 -1.94 1.90
C MET A 173 13.50 -1.75 0.39
N ALA A 174 13.30 -0.52 -0.10
CA ALA A 174 13.24 -0.28 -1.53
C ALA A 174 14.60 -0.60 -2.19
N LYS A 175 14.59 -1.44 -3.24
CA LYS A 175 15.79 -1.85 -3.98
C LYS A 175 15.76 -1.40 -5.44
N THR A 176 14.59 -0.99 -5.93
CA THR A 176 14.39 -0.56 -7.31
C THR A 176 13.57 0.71 -7.37
N LEU A 177 13.65 1.43 -8.49
CA LEU A 177 12.77 2.57 -8.74
C LEU A 177 11.30 2.18 -8.72
N LYS A 178 10.95 0.95 -9.16
CA LYS A 178 9.56 0.46 -9.11
C LYS A 178 9.06 0.35 -7.67
N ASP A 179 9.91 -0.02 -6.71
CA ASP A 179 9.51 -0.08 -5.31
C ASP A 179 9.14 1.31 -4.79
N ILE A 180 9.96 2.31 -5.10
CA ILE A 180 9.70 3.70 -4.73
C ILE A 180 8.40 4.17 -5.40
N PHE A 181 8.40 4.27 -6.73
CA PHE A 181 7.36 4.95 -7.51
C PHE A 181 6.00 4.26 -7.48
N LEU A 182 5.93 2.93 -7.44
CA LEU A 182 4.68 2.17 -7.58
C LEU A 182 4.20 1.53 -6.27
N ARG A 183 5.01 1.53 -5.19
CA ARG A 183 4.67 0.78 -3.96
C ARG A 183 4.86 1.56 -2.68
N ARG A 184 5.80 2.51 -2.60
CA ARG A 184 6.10 3.27 -1.38
C ARG A 184 5.60 4.71 -1.44
N THR A 185 5.52 5.26 -2.65
CA THR A 185 5.13 6.65 -2.89
C THR A 185 3.98 6.75 -3.87
N GLY A 186 3.30 7.90 -3.90
CA GLY A 186 2.22 8.20 -4.86
C GLY A 186 2.74 8.64 -6.24
N LEU A 187 4.06 8.76 -6.39
CA LEU A 187 4.69 9.41 -7.52
C LEU A 187 4.31 8.79 -8.87
N ALA A 188 4.21 7.46 -9.01
CA ALA A 188 3.86 6.88 -10.32
C ALA A 188 2.44 7.20 -10.78
N HIS A 189 1.48 7.28 -9.86
CA HIS A 189 0.07 7.42 -10.22
C HIS A 189 -0.32 8.87 -10.51
N LEU A 190 0.42 9.82 -9.93
CA LEU A 190 0.09 11.24 -9.93
C LEU A 190 1.09 12.07 -10.77
N VAL A 191 2.39 11.71 -10.80
CA VAL A 191 3.41 12.45 -11.59
C VAL A 191 3.31 12.17 -13.10
N ILE A 192 2.64 11.09 -13.52
CA ILE A 192 2.30 10.91 -14.94
C ILE A 192 1.43 12.06 -15.46
N GLN A 193 0.61 12.72 -14.61
CA GLN A 193 -0.07 13.96 -15.00
C GLN A 193 0.91 15.09 -15.30
N GLU A 194 1.91 15.34 -14.45
CA GLU A 194 2.82 16.47 -14.59
C GLU A 194 3.82 16.32 -15.75
N VAL A 195 4.33 15.11 -16.00
CA VAL A 195 5.24 14.85 -17.13
C VAL A 195 4.50 14.91 -18.47
N ILE A 196 3.21 14.53 -18.52
CA ILE A 196 2.39 14.64 -19.73
C ILE A 196 1.94 16.09 -19.97
N LEU A 197 1.58 16.82 -18.90
CA LEU A 197 1.15 18.22 -19.01
C LEU A 197 2.32 19.18 -19.35
N SER A 198 3.50 18.98 -18.76
CA SER A 198 4.69 19.79 -19.08
C SER A 198 5.16 19.61 -20.53
N LYS A 199 5.00 18.42 -21.12
CA LYS A 199 5.29 18.20 -22.55
C LYS A 199 4.27 18.85 -23.49
N LYS A 200 3.03 19.07 -23.05
CA LYS A 200 2.00 19.81 -23.83
C LYS A 200 2.19 21.34 -23.81
N GLN A 201 3.00 21.87 -22.90
CA GLN A 201 3.35 23.30 -22.85
C GLN A 201 4.59 23.65 -23.69
N LEU A 202 5.26 22.65 -24.27
CA LEU A 202 6.49 22.79 -25.04
C LEU A 202 6.32 22.46 -26.54
N ILE A 203 5.07 22.31 -27.02
CA ILE A 203 4.69 22.15 -28.43
C ILE A 203 3.62 23.20 -28.75
#